data_AF-A0A411HE40-F1
#
_entry.id   AF-A0A411HE40-F1
#
_cell.length_a   1.000
_cell.length_b   1.000
_cell.length_c   1.000
_cell.angle_alpha   90.00
_cell.angle_beta   90.00
_cell.angle_gamma   90.00
#
_symmetry.space_group_name_H-M   'P 1'
#
loop_
_entity.id
_entity.type
_entity.pdbx_description
1 polymer ?
#
loop_
_entity_poly.entity_id
_entity_poly.type
_entity_poly.pdbx_seq_one_letter_code
_entity_poly.pdbx_strand_id
1 'polypeptide(L)'
;ARTVTSKKTYGYYRFEILAALINGVTLFVVAGLIVWEAIGRFFEPPTVASGPMMLIASIGLLANLISAWALMRQGDVKNNVNLRSAYLHVLGDALGSVGALVAGVLMSLFSWYIADPIISVVVSLLFLKSAWGVTKHSIHILMEGTPVAIELEKVKQAIKGVKGVRDLH
;
A
#
# COMPACT_ATOMS: atom_id res chain seq x y z
N ALA A 1 -22.56 -2.11 -0.71
CA ALA A 1 -22.77 -3.16 0.30
C ALA A 1 -23.47 -4.35 -0.35
N ARG A 2 -22.84 -5.54 -0.43
CA ARG A 2 -23.50 -6.76 -0.92
C ARG A 2 -24.49 -7.28 0.14
N THR A 3 -25.61 -7.81 -0.32
CA THR A 3 -26.81 -8.14 0.46
C THR A 3 -26.58 -9.22 1.52
N VAL A 4 -27.19 -9.02 2.69
CA VAL A 4 -27.25 -10.00 3.78
C VAL A 4 -28.04 -11.21 3.30
N THR A 5 -27.62 -12.41 3.66
CA THR A 5 -28.35 -13.65 3.35
C THR A 5 -28.40 -14.53 4.59
N SER A 6 -29.34 -15.48 4.64
CA SER A 6 -29.47 -16.41 5.78
C SER A 6 -28.18 -17.19 6.08
N LYS A 7 -27.37 -17.50 5.05
CA LYS A 7 -26.04 -18.13 5.18
C LYS A 7 -24.89 -17.16 5.51
N LYS A 8 -25.14 -15.85 5.45
CA LYS A 8 -24.15 -14.75 5.63
C LYS A 8 -24.81 -13.60 6.38
N THR A 9 -25.02 -13.80 7.68
CA THR A 9 -25.77 -12.91 8.58
C THR A 9 -25.19 -11.50 8.68
N TYR A 10 -23.88 -11.36 8.49
CA TYR A 10 -23.17 -10.07 8.44
C TYR A 10 -22.82 -9.63 7.02
N GLY A 11 -23.29 -10.31 5.97
CA GLY A 11 -22.90 -10.00 4.59
C GLY A 11 -21.42 -10.30 4.28
N TYR A 12 -20.84 -9.53 3.35
CA TYR A 12 -19.50 -9.78 2.78
C TYR A 12 -18.39 -8.86 3.33
N TYR A 13 -18.59 -8.15 4.43
CA TYR A 13 -17.58 -7.20 4.94
C TYR A 13 -16.21 -7.83 5.20
N ARG A 14 -16.16 -9.06 5.74
CA ARG A 14 -14.88 -9.78 5.96
C ARG A 14 -14.15 -10.16 4.67
N PHE A 15 -14.86 -10.23 3.54
CA PHE A 15 -14.24 -10.55 2.26
C PHE A 15 -13.36 -9.40 1.75
N GLU A 16 -13.75 -8.15 1.98
CA GLU A 16 -12.94 -6.98 1.63
C GLU A 16 -11.60 -6.99 2.41
N ILE A 17 -11.65 -7.37 3.69
CA ILE A 17 -10.45 -7.50 4.53
C ILE A 17 -9.56 -8.65 4.05
N LEU A 18 -10.14 -9.79 3.65
CA LEU A 18 -9.39 -10.90 3.05
C LEU A 18 -8.74 -10.49 1.72
N ALA A 19 -9.44 -9.75 0.87
CA ALA A 19 -8.88 -9.23 -0.37
C ALA A 19 -7.70 -8.28 -0.10
N ALA A 20 -7.82 -7.40 0.91
CA ALA A 20 -6.73 -6.53 1.34
C ALA A 20 -5.53 -7.32 1.88
N LEU A 21 -5.76 -8.41 2.63
CA LEU A 21 -4.70 -9.30 3.10
C LEU A 21 -3.96 -9.97 1.93
N ILE A 22 -4.70 -10.54 0.97
CA ILE A 22 -4.12 -11.17 -0.22
C ILE A 22 -3.27 -10.15 -0.98
N ASN A 23 -3.78 -8.93 -1.18
CA ASN A 23 -3.03 -7.85 -1.82
C ASN A 23 -1.72 -7.54 -1.08
N GLY A 24 -1.78 -7.41 0.25
CA GLY A 24 -0.59 -7.18 1.08
C GLY A 24 0.45 -8.29 0.94
N VAL A 25 0.03 -9.56 0.95
CA VAL A 25 0.93 -10.72 0.75
C VAL A 25 1.51 -10.73 -0.67
N THR A 26 0.70 -10.45 -1.69
CA THR A 26 1.19 -10.35 -3.08
C THR A 26 2.27 -9.29 -3.23
N LEU A 27 2.07 -8.11 -2.62
CA LEU A 27 3.09 -7.05 -2.63
C LEU A 27 4.39 -7.48 -1.94
N PHE A 28 4.31 -8.24 -0.84
CA PHE A 28 5.49 -8.83 -0.21
C PHE A 28 6.25 -9.76 -1.14
N VAL A 29 5.54 -10.68 -1.81
CA VAL A 29 6.13 -11.63 -2.75
C VAL A 29 6.79 -10.89 -3.91
N VAL A 30 6.06 -9.96 -4.55
CA VAL A 30 6.58 -9.17 -5.68
C VAL A 30 7.80 -8.36 -5.26
N ALA A 31 7.77 -7.69 -4.11
CA ALA A 31 8.93 -6.94 -3.63
C ALA A 31 10.14 -7.84 -3.33
N GLY A 32 9.92 -9.04 -2.78
CA GLY A 32 10.96 -10.04 -2.58
C GLY A 32 11.58 -10.50 -3.90
N LEU A 33 10.76 -10.72 -4.93
CA LEU A 33 11.24 -11.06 -6.29
C LEU A 33 12.05 -9.90 -6.90
N ILE A 34 11.61 -8.65 -6.74
CA ILE A 34 12.36 -7.48 -7.21
C ILE A 34 13.74 -7.40 -6.55
N VAL A 35 13.83 -7.59 -5.22
CA VAL A 35 15.11 -7.60 -4.50
C VAL A 35 16.00 -8.73 -5.00
N TRP A 36 15.45 -9.93 -5.17
CA TRP A 36 16.18 -11.09 -5.71
C TRP A 36 16.76 -10.80 -7.10
N GLU A 37 15.94 -10.28 -8.02
CA GLU A 37 16.39 -9.90 -9.36
C GLU A 37 17.42 -8.77 -9.33
N ALA A 38 17.23 -7.76 -8.48
CA ALA A 38 18.16 -6.64 -8.36
C ALA A 38 19.55 -7.08 -7.88
N ILE A 39 19.61 -8.05 -6.96
CA ILE A 39 20.88 -8.66 -6.54
C ILE A 39 21.55 -9.35 -7.74
N GLY A 40 20.80 -10.11 -8.54
CA GLY A 40 21.33 -10.73 -9.77
C GLY A 40 21.90 -9.72 -10.77
N ARG A 41 21.16 -8.62 -11.02
CA ARG A 41 21.58 -7.54 -11.93
C ARG A 41 22.80 -6.76 -11.43
N PHE A 42 23.13 -6.86 -10.13
CA PHE A 42 24.34 -6.24 -9.58
C PHE A 42 25.61 -6.96 -10.03
N PHE A 43 25.54 -8.29 -10.21
CA PHE A 43 26.68 -9.12 -10.62
C PHE A 43 26.77 -9.27 -12.15
N GLU A 44 25.62 -9.33 -12.83
CA GLU A 44 25.55 -9.38 -14.29
C GLU A 44 24.60 -8.27 -14.78
N PRO A 45 25.10 -7.03 -14.97
CA PRO A 45 24.28 -5.92 -15.43
C PRO A 45 23.73 -6.22 -16.82
N PRO A 46 22.40 -6.33 -16.99
CA PRO A 46 21.85 -6.60 -18.30
C PRO A 46 22.05 -5.38 -19.19
N THR A 47 22.23 -5.59 -20.49
CA THR A 47 22.09 -4.54 -21.51
C THR A 47 20.60 -4.22 -21.67
N VAL A 48 20.01 -3.61 -20.64
CA VAL A 48 18.56 -3.39 -20.60
C VAL A 48 18.17 -2.42 -21.71
N ALA A 49 17.08 -2.72 -22.41
CA ALA A 49 16.43 -1.75 -23.29
C ALA A 49 15.79 -0.64 -22.43
N SER A 50 16.54 0.43 -22.20
CA SER A 50 16.11 1.61 -21.42
C SER A 50 14.84 2.25 -21.97
N GLY A 51 14.59 2.15 -23.29
CA GLY A 51 13.39 2.68 -23.95
C GLY A 51 12.07 2.12 -23.40
N PRO A 52 11.81 0.80 -23.50
CA PRO A 52 10.61 0.17 -22.93
C PRO A 52 10.41 0.45 -21.43
N MET A 53 11.50 0.41 -20.63
CA MET A 53 11.44 0.71 -19.19
C MET A 53 10.93 2.13 -18.93
N MET A 54 11.50 3.12 -19.62
CA MET A 54 11.09 4.52 -19.49
C MET A 54 9.64 4.75 -19.96
N LEU A 55 9.20 4.05 -21.00
CA LEU A 55 7.82 4.14 -21.50
C LEU A 55 6.81 3.62 -20.47
N ILE A 56 7.06 2.43 -19.90
CA ILE A 56 6.20 1.84 -18.86
C ILE A 56 6.19 2.73 -17.61
N ALA A 57 7.37 3.20 -17.18
CA ALA A 57 7.48 4.09 -16.02
C ALA A 57 6.76 5.44 -16.24
N SER A 58 6.80 5.99 -17.46
CA SER A 58 6.06 7.21 -17.81
C SER A 58 4.55 7.01 -17.73
N ILE A 59 4.03 5.89 -18.26
CA ILE A 59 2.61 5.56 -18.19
C ILE A 59 2.17 5.39 -16.72
N GLY A 60 2.95 4.66 -15.93
CA GLY A 60 2.71 4.49 -14.49
C GLY A 60 2.70 5.81 -13.73
N LEU A 61 3.67 6.70 -14.02
CA LEU A 61 3.72 8.02 -13.42
C LEU A 61 2.49 8.85 -13.77
N LEU A 62 2.07 8.87 -15.03
CA LEU A 62 0.86 9.58 -15.45
C LEU A 62 -0.40 9.06 -14.76
N ALA A 63 -0.55 7.73 -14.66
CA ALA A 63 -1.68 7.12 -13.96
C ALA A 63 -1.72 7.51 -12.47
N ASN A 64 -0.57 7.52 -11.80
CA ASN A 64 -0.45 7.93 -10.40
C ASN A 64 -0.72 9.43 -10.22
N LEU A 65 -0.25 10.29 -11.13
CA LEU A 65 -0.52 11.73 -11.08
C LEU A 65 -2.02 12.03 -11.29
N ILE A 66 -2.68 11.34 -12.22
CA ILE A 66 -4.13 11.47 -12.42
C ILE A 66 -4.89 11.03 -11.17
N SER A 67 -4.47 9.91 -10.55
CA SER A 67 -5.08 9.39 -9.33
C SER A 67 -4.90 10.37 -8.15
N ALA A 68 -3.69 10.91 -7.97
CA ALA A 68 -3.40 11.90 -6.94
C ALA A 68 -4.22 13.18 -7.15
N TRP A 69 -4.32 13.66 -8.38
CA TRP A 69 -5.13 14.84 -8.73
C TRP A 69 -6.62 14.60 -8.46
N ALA A 70 -7.15 13.44 -8.84
CA ALA A 70 -8.53 13.08 -8.57
C ALA A 70 -8.84 13.03 -7.07
N LEU A 71 -7.95 12.44 -6.27
CA LEU A 71 -8.08 12.37 -4.80
C LEU A 71 -8.07 13.76 -4.16
N MET A 72 -7.19 14.66 -4.61
CA MET A 72 -7.13 16.04 -4.10
C MET A 72 -8.37 16.85 -4.45
N ARG A 73 -9.03 16.56 -5.58
CA ARG A 73 -10.23 17.27 -6.02
C ARG A 73 -11.51 16.81 -5.31
N GLN A 74 -11.56 15.55 -4.87
CA GLN A 74 -12.77 14.94 -4.31
C GLN A 74 -12.89 15.06 -2.78
N GLY A 75 -11.86 15.47 -2.05
CA GLY A 75 -11.97 15.51 -0.59
C GLY A 75 -10.92 16.32 0.15
N ASP A 76 -11.23 16.60 1.41
CA ASP A 76 -10.34 17.28 2.34
C ASP A 76 -9.26 16.30 2.84
N VAL A 77 -8.18 16.16 2.06
CA VAL A 77 -7.05 15.23 2.31
C VAL A 77 -6.40 15.48 3.68
N LYS A 78 -6.56 16.68 4.28
CA LYS A 78 -5.99 17.02 5.58
C LYS A 78 -6.78 16.43 6.75
N ASN A 79 -8.11 16.38 6.63
CA ASN A 79 -9.00 16.02 7.72
C ASN A 79 -9.48 14.56 7.67
N ASN A 80 -9.36 13.89 6.53
CA ASN A 80 -9.76 12.50 6.38
C ASN A 80 -8.55 11.56 6.30
N VAL A 81 -8.35 10.78 7.36
CA VAL A 81 -7.24 9.82 7.50
C VAL A 81 -7.22 8.78 6.38
N ASN A 82 -8.38 8.35 5.87
CA ASN A 82 -8.46 7.39 4.76
C ASN A 82 -8.01 8.02 3.44
N LEU A 83 -8.44 9.25 3.14
CA LEU A 83 -7.98 10.01 1.97
C LEU A 83 -6.49 10.31 2.04
N ARG A 84 -5.98 10.69 3.22
CA ARG A 84 -4.55 10.89 3.45
C ARG A 84 -3.75 9.61 3.21
N SER A 85 -4.24 8.48 3.70
CA SER A 85 -3.60 7.17 3.48
C SER A 85 -3.54 6.82 1.99
N ALA A 86 -4.67 6.97 1.28
CA ALA A 86 -4.73 6.75 -0.16
C ALA A 86 -3.78 7.68 -0.94
N TYR A 87 -3.70 8.96 -0.56
CA TYR A 87 -2.79 9.92 -1.19
C TYR A 87 -1.32 9.55 -0.97
N LEU A 88 -0.92 9.19 0.26
CA LEU A 88 0.44 8.77 0.55
C LEU A 88 0.83 7.48 -0.18
N HIS A 89 -0.12 6.57 -0.39
CA HIS A 89 0.08 5.36 -1.17
C HIS A 89 0.39 5.69 -2.63
N VAL A 90 -0.47 6.49 -3.29
CA VAL A 90 -0.28 6.91 -4.69
C VAL A 90 1.03 7.68 -4.86
N LEU A 91 1.42 8.50 -3.88
CA LEU A 91 2.69 9.20 -3.89
C LEU A 91 3.89 8.23 -3.84
N GLY A 92 3.77 7.14 -3.08
CA GLY A 92 4.76 6.05 -3.06
C GLY A 92 4.93 5.39 -4.43
N ASP A 93 3.83 5.09 -5.12
CA ASP A 93 3.87 4.48 -6.45
C ASP A 93 4.43 5.45 -7.51
N ALA A 94 4.11 6.75 -7.39
CA ALA A 94 4.70 7.80 -8.21
C ALA A 94 6.21 7.90 -8.00
N LEU A 95 6.69 7.85 -6.75
CA LEU A 95 8.14 7.84 -6.45
C LEU A 95 8.83 6.63 -7.07
N GLY A 96 8.20 5.46 -7.07
CA GLY A 96 8.71 4.28 -7.76
C GLY A 96 8.86 4.49 -9.27
N SER A 97 7.86 5.10 -9.90
CA SER A 97 7.87 5.43 -11.33
C SER A 97 8.95 6.47 -11.67
N VAL A 98 9.11 7.50 -10.82
CA VAL A 98 10.18 8.50 -10.96
C VAL A 98 11.56 7.86 -10.82
N GLY A 99 11.74 6.97 -9.84
CA GLY A 99 12.98 6.22 -9.67
C GLY A 99 13.35 5.45 -10.93
N ALA A 100 12.40 4.69 -11.49
CA ALA A 100 12.62 3.92 -12.71
C ALA A 100 12.97 4.81 -13.92
N LEU A 101 12.34 5.99 -14.05
CA LEU A 101 12.71 6.96 -15.08
C LEU A 101 14.13 7.48 -14.89
N VAL A 102 14.52 7.83 -13.67
CA VAL A 102 15.87 8.29 -13.34
C VAL A 102 16.90 7.20 -13.69
N ALA A 103 16.64 5.94 -13.32
CA ALA A 103 17.48 4.81 -13.72
C ALA A 103 17.62 4.72 -15.25
N GLY A 104 16.50 4.74 -15.99
CA GLY A 104 16.53 4.67 -17.46
C GLY A 104 17.30 5.82 -18.13
N VAL A 105 17.19 7.03 -17.60
CA VAL A 105 17.98 8.20 -18.07
C VAL A 105 19.47 8.01 -17.78
N LEU A 106 19.83 7.56 -16.57
CA LEU A 106 21.23 7.32 -16.21
C LEU A 106 21.87 6.22 -17.06
N MET A 107 21.10 5.17 -17.37
CA MET A 107 21.56 4.08 -18.22
C MET A 107 21.73 4.49 -19.68
N SER A 108 20.84 5.33 -20.21
CA SER A 108 20.90 5.78 -21.61
C SER A 108 21.97 6.82 -21.88
N LEU A 109 22.23 7.74 -20.95
CA LEU A 109 23.21 8.81 -21.13
C LEU A 109 24.62 8.46 -20.64
N PHE A 110 24.73 7.70 -19.55
CA PHE A 110 26.01 7.44 -18.88
C PHE A 110 26.43 5.97 -18.91
N SER A 111 25.65 5.09 -19.56
CA SER A 111 25.87 3.63 -19.52
C SER A 111 25.97 3.09 -18.10
N TRP A 112 25.30 3.75 -17.14
CA TRP A 112 25.39 3.40 -15.73
C TRP A 112 24.32 2.36 -15.35
N TYR A 113 24.53 1.12 -15.81
CA TYR A 113 23.58 0.01 -15.65
C TYR A 113 23.31 -0.40 -14.20
N ILE A 114 24.20 -0.07 -13.27
CA ILE A 114 24.05 -0.33 -11.83
C ILE A 114 22.97 0.59 -11.19
N ALA A 115 22.56 1.67 -11.86
CA ALA A 115 21.50 2.54 -11.36
C ALA A 115 20.15 1.79 -11.18
N ASP A 116 19.83 0.87 -12.09
CA ASP A 116 18.59 0.07 -12.04
C ASP A 116 18.47 -0.80 -10.79
N PRO A 117 19.44 -1.68 -10.43
CA PRO A 117 19.33 -2.48 -9.22
C PRO A 117 19.31 -1.64 -7.94
N ILE A 118 20.05 -0.52 -7.87
CA ILE A 118 20.01 0.38 -6.70
C ILE A 118 18.60 0.96 -6.52
N ILE A 119 18.03 1.53 -7.57
CA ILE A 119 16.69 2.11 -7.54
C ILE A 119 15.64 1.03 -7.24
N SER A 120 15.76 -0.15 -7.85
CA SER A 120 14.84 -1.27 -7.64
C SER A 120 14.80 -1.71 -6.18
N VAL A 121 15.98 -1.81 -5.52
CA VAL A 121 16.05 -2.10 -4.08
C VAL A 121 15.37 -1.01 -3.26
N VAL A 122 15.68 0.27 -3.50
CA VAL A 122 15.07 1.39 -2.76
C VAL A 122 13.54 1.38 -2.88
N VAL A 123 13.01 1.21 -4.10
CA VAL A 123 11.55 1.19 -4.35
C VAL A 123 10.91 -0.06 -3.72
N SER A 124 11.55 -1.23 -3.82
CA SER A 124 11.05 -2.45 -3.19
C SER A 124 10.93 -2.33 -1.66
N LEU A 125 11.85 -1.62 -1.00
CA LEU A 125 11.77 -1.35 0.44
C LEU A 125 10.57 -0.47 0.80
N LEU A 126 10.23 0.50 -0.06
CA LEU A 126 9.02 1.32 0.11
C LEU A 126 7.75 0.45 -0.01
N PHE A 127 7.72 -0.46 -0.98
CA PHE A 127 6.62 -1.42 -1.14
C PHE A 127 6.50 -2.37 0.05
N LEU A 128 7.62 -2.91 0.55
CA LEU A 128 7.62 -3.77 1.75
C LEU A 128 7.06 -3.05 2.97
N LYS A 129 7.45 -1.79 3.19
CA LYS A 129 6.93 -0.97 4.29
C LYS A 129 5.41 -0.78 4.19
N SER A 130 4.92 -0.50 2.97
CA SER A 130 3.49 -0.35 2.69
C SER A 130 2.73 -1.66 2.90
N ALA A 131 3.23 -2.74 2.30
CA ALA A 131 2.67 -4.10 2.40
C ALA A 131 2.59 -4.57 3.86
N TRP A 132 3.62 -4.29 4.67
CA TRP A 132 3.63 -4.61 6.09
C TRP A 132 2.47 -3.95 6.84
N GLY A 133 2.24 -2.66 6.59
CA GLY A 133 1.15 -1.91 7.21
C GLY A 133 -0.22 -2.52 6.88
N VAL A 134 -0.46 -2.79 5.60
CA VAL A 134 -1.73 -3.38 5.13
C VAL A 134 -1.94 -4.78 5.69
N THR A 135 -0.94 -5.66 5.57
CA THR A 135 -1.03 -7.04 6.07
C THR A 135 -1.27 -7.09 7.58
N LYS A 136 -0.51 -6.32 8.36
CA LYS A 136 -0.69 -6.26 9.82
C LYS A 136 -2.08 -5.75 10.19
N HIS A 137 -2.59 -4.73 9.50
CA HIS A 137 -3.92 -4.19 9.76
C HIS A 137 -5.03 -5.18 9.43
N SER A 138 -4.94 -5.85 8.27
CA SER A 138 -5.91 -6.87 7.87
C SER A 138 -5.92 -8.07 8.82
N ILE A 139 -4.76 -8.55 9.26
CA ILE A 139 -4.65 -9.62 10.26
C ILE A 139 -5.29 -9.18 11.57
N HIS A 140 -5.00 -7.96 12.05
CA HIS A 140 -5.59 -7.43 13.29
C HIS A 140 -7.13 -7.43 13.24
N ILE A 141 -7.72 -7.02 12.12
CA ILE A 141 -9.18 -7.03 11.96
C ILE A 141 -9.72 -8.47 11.88
N LEU A 142 -9.04 -9.38 11.16
CA LEU A 142 -9.46 -10.78 11.06
C LEU A 142 -9.40 -11.52 12.39
N MET A 143 -8.47 -11.13 13.27
CA MET A 143 -8.32 -11.62 14.64
C MET A 143 -9.32 -10.97 15.62
N GLU A 144 -10.29 -10.20 15.12
CA GLU A 144 -11.27 -9.46 15.92
C GLU A 144 -10.62 -8.51 16.94
N GLY A 145 -9.46 -7.96 16.59
CA GLY A 145 -8.76 -6.99 17.40
C GLY A 145 -9.54 -5.70 17.57
N THR A 146 -9.38 -5.06 18.73
CA THR A 146 -10.06 -3.79 19.04
C THR A 146 -9.74 -2.73 17.99
N PRO A 147 -10.74 -1.99 17.45
CA PRO A 147 -10.50 -0.94 16.48
C PRO A 147 -9.55 0.13 17.04
N VAL A 148 -8.55 0.52 16.24
CA VAL A 148 -7.48 1.44 16.68
C VAL A 148 -8.01 2.81 17.12
N ALA A 149 -9.18 3.22 16.61
CA ALA A 149 -9.83 4.48 16.96
C ALA A 149 -10.66 4.41 18.26
N ILE A 150 -10.86 3.23 18.85
CA ILE A 150 -11.70 3.04 20.04
C ILE A 150 -10.84 2.82 21.26
N GLU A 151 -10.93 3.76 22.22
CA GLU A 151 -10.41 3.56 23.56
C GLU A 151 -11.40 2.75 24.39
N LEU A 152 -11.06 1.50 24.67
CA LEU A 152 -11.86 0.57 25.47
C LEU A 152 -12.31 1.18 26.80
N GLU A 153 -11.42 1.92 27.49
CA GLU A 153 -11.76 2.55 28.77
C GLU A 153 -12.83 3.65 28.64
N LYS A 154 -12.80 4.44 27.57
CA LYS A 154 -13.87 5.43 27.31
C LYS A 154 -15.21 4.75 27.06
N VAL A 155 -15.21 3.62 26.33
CA VAL A 155 -16.43 2.83 26.10
C VAL A 155 -16.97 2.26 27.41
N LYS A 156 -16.09 1.68 28.25
CA LYS A 156 -16.48 1.15 29.57
C LYS A 156 -17.09 2.23 30.46
N GLN A 157 -16.47 3.41 30.51
CA GLN A 157 -16.96 4.55 31.29
C GLN A 157 -18.30 5.05 30.77
N ALA A 158 -18.46 5.16 29.45
CA ALA A 158 -19.72 5.57 28.83
C ALA A 158 -20.86 4.61 29.19
N ILE A 159 -20.61 3.30 29.17
CA ILE A 159 -21.61 2.28 29.54
C ILE A 159 -21.91 2.32 31.04
N LYS A 160 -20.90 2.44 31.91
CA LYS A 160 -21.11 2.57 33.37
C LYS A 160 -21.87 3.84 33.76
N GLY A 161 -21.84 4.88 32.92
CA GLY A 161 -22.62 6.10 33.12
C GLY A 161 -24.12 5.96 32.85
N VAL A 162 -24.56 4.85 32.24
CA VAL A 162 -25.97 4.61 31.94
C VAL A 162 -26.72 4.14 33.20
N LYS A 163 -27.81 4.84 33.53
CA LYS A 163 -28.63 4.55 34.71
C LYS A 163 -29.16 3.10 34.65
N GLY A 164 -28.87 2.32 35.69
CA GLY A 164 -29.29 0.91 35.80
C GLY A 164 -28.19 -0.10 35.50
N VAL A 165 -27.06 0.32 34.92
CA VAL A 165 -25.87 -0.53 34.79
C VAL A 165 -25.20 -0.67 36.17
N ARG A 166 -25.05 -1.90 36.66
CA ARG A 166 -24.42 -2.19 37.97
C ARG A 166 -22.97 -2.60 37.84
N ASP A 167 -22.65 -3.38 36.81
CA ASP A 167 -21.28 -3.81 36.52
C ASP A 167 -21.11 -4.15 35.03
N LEU A 168 -19.85 -4.22 34.58
CA LEU A 168 -19.45 -4.50 33.20
C LEU A 168 -18.27 -5.48 33.21
N HIS A 169 -18.44 -6.66 32.60
CA HIS A 169 -17.44 -7.75 32.51
C HIS A 169 -16.92 -7.94 31.08
#